data_AF-T1K8Y1-F1
#
_entry.id   AF-T1K8Y1-F1
#
_cell.length_a   1.000
_cell.length_b   1.000
_cell.length_c   1.000
_cell.angle_alpha   90.00
_cell.angle_beta   90.00
_cell.angle_gamma   90.00
#
_symmetry.space_group_name_H-M   'P 1'
#
loop_
_entity.id
_entity.type
_entity.pdbx_description
1 polymer ?
#
loop_
_entity_poly.entity_id
_entity_poly.type
_entity_poly.pdbx_seq_one_letter_code
_entity_poly.pdbx_strand_id
1 'polypeptide(L)'
;MNQFLLIVALINFQYHLYDCIKLKFSSCDLQGGKTHELRIDGCKDNVDPCVLVRGKTAHIEVDFVAPFDSNYVYADVSRQSSTLPISLPLPFLDRDACNNHGLNCPLKKGQNYTYIYDFYVDPLLPSVKGVYHFTLTTFWGYSIGCISVPLEVSGGFSIFGNRLAID
;
A
#
# COMPACT_ATOMS: atom_id res chain seq x y z
N MET A 1 17.27 -30.09 -32.12
CA MET A 1 17.34 -28.61 -32.01
C MET A 1 16.00 -28.02 -31.53
N ASN A 2 15.27 -28.67 -30.61
CA ASN A 2 13.90 -28.26 -30.27
C ASN A 2 13.49 -28.54 -28.80
N GLN A 3 14.45 -28.78 -27.90
CA GLN A 3 14.17 -28.97 -26.47
C GLN A 3 14.72 -27.80 -25.64
N PHE A 4 15.88 -27.26 -26.01
CA PHE A 4 16.43 -26.04 -25.40
C PHE A 4 15.58 -24.79 -25.65
N LEU A 5 14.95 -24.66 -26.82
CA LEU A 5 14.07 -23.52 -27.14
C LEU A 5 12.78 -23.50 -26.29
N LEU A 6 12.23 -24.68 -25.96
CA LEU A 6 11.06 -24.80 -25.10
C LEU A 6 11.37 -24.44 -23.64
N ILE A 7 12.56 -24.81 -23.15
CA ILE A 7 12.99 -24.45 -21.80
C ILE A 7 13.14 -22.93 -21.71
N VAL A 8 13.80 -22.28 -22.67
CA VAL A 8 13.96 -20.81 -22.71
C VAL A 8 12.61 -20.07 -22.73
N ALA A 9 11.58 -20.59 -23.39
CA ALA A 9 10.25 -19.99 -23.39
C ALA A 9 9.53 -20.09 -22.04
N LEU A 10 9.70 -21.19 -21.29
CA LEU A 10 9.09 -21.36 -19.96
C LEU A 10 9.73 -20.49 -18.89
N ILE A 11 11.05 -20.31 -18.93
CA ILE A 11 11.73 -19.35 -18.05
C ILE A 11 11.26 -17.92 -18.34
N ASN A 12 11.15 -17.52 -19.62
CA ASN A 12 10.62 -16.19 -20.00
C ASN A 12 9.14 -15.96 -19.66
N PHE A 13 8.32 -17.00 -19.52
CA PHE A 13 6.90 -16.86 -19.14
C PHE A 13 6.69 -16.76 -17.62
N GLN A 14 7.70 -17.09 -16.82
CA GLN A 14 7.65 -17.05 -15.35
C GLN A 14 8.33 -15.80 -14.75
N TYR A 15 9.08 -15.02 -15.54
CA TYR A 15 9.70 -13.76 -15.11
C TYR A 15 8.79 -12.54 -15.34
N HIS A 16 7.50 -12.62 -15.02
CA HIS A 16 6.83 -11.41 -14.53
C HIS A 16 7.00 -11.41 -13.01
N LEU A 17 8.25 -11.18 -12.60
CA LEU A 17 8.57 -10.80 -11.24
C LEU A 17 7.88 -9.44 -11.04
N TYR A 18 6.80 -9.47 -10.29
CA TYR A 18 6.19 -8.27 -9.71
C TYR A 18 7.22 -7.70 -8.75
N ASP A 19 8.03 -6.74 -9.22
CA ASP A 19 9.01 -6.08 -8.37
C ASP A 19 8.30 -4.98 -7.58
N CYS A 20 8.17 -5.18 -6.28
CA CYS A 20 7.77 -4.11 -5.37
C CYS A 20 8.79 -2.96 -5.48
N ILE A 21 8.31 -1.76 -5.78
CA ILE A 21 9.14 -0.56 -5.84
C ILE A 21 9.28 0.03 -4.45
N LYS A 22 10.48 0.55 -4.13
CA LYS A 22 10.71 1.31 -2.91
C LYS A 22 10.19 2.73 -3.08
N LEU A 23 9.29 3.16 -2.20
CA LEU A 23 8.78 4.54 -2.19
C LEU A 23 9.53 5.44 -1.22
N LYS A 24 9.65 6.71 -1.59
CA LYS A 24 10.02 7.77 -0.65
C LYS A 24 8.83 8.13 0.24
N PHE A 25 9.10 8.29 1.52
CA PHE A 25 8.14 8.74 2.52
C PHE A 25 8.83 9.67 3.52
N SER A 26 8.05 10.43 4.28
CA SER A 26 8.52 11.19 5.43
C SER A 26 7.85 10.70 6.72
N SER A 27 8.42 11.00 7.88
CA SER A 27 7.68 10.84 9.14
C SER A 27 6.48 11.78 9.17
N CYS A 28 5.40 11.37 9.84
CA CYS A 28 4.30 12.28 10.21
C CYS A 28 4.54 12.86 11.62
N ASP A 29 3.61 13.69 12.11
CA ASP A 29 3.72 14.37 13.42
C ASP A 29 3.49 13.44 14.64
N LEU A 30 3.04 12.21 14.42
CA LEU A 30 2.83 11.22 15.49
C LEU A 30 4.17 10.60 15.92
N GLN A 31 4.50 10.75 17.20
CA GLN A 31 5.67 10.11 17.81
C GLN A 31 5.47 8.59 17.86
N GLY A 32 6.45 7.83 17.39
CA GLY A 32 6.39 6.37 17.36
C GLY A 32 7.74 5.72 17.08
N GLY A 33 7.70 4.46 16.66
CA GLY A 33 8.85 3.68 16.23
C GLY A 33 9.39 4.12 14.87
N LYS A 34 10.52 3.54 14.50
CA LYS A 34 11.23 3.86 13.26
C LYS A 34 10.73 2.97 12.14
N THR A 35 10.20 3.57 11.07
CA THR A 35 9.95 2.91 9.79
C THR A 35 11.19 3.03 8.91
N HIS A 36 11.62 1.91 8.33
CA HIS A 36 12.86 1.80 7.57
C HIS A 36 12.64 1.77 6.07
N GLU A 37 11.57 1.12 5.63
CA GLU A 37 11.31 0.89 4.22
C GLU A 37 9.81 0.75 3.96
N LEU A 38 9.37 1.29 2.81
CA LEU A 38 8.04 1.15 2.26
C LEU A 38 8.22 0.62 0.84
N ARG A 39 7.65 -0.56 0.58
CA ARG A 39 7.63 -1.20 -0.73
C ARG A 39 6.18 -1.32 -1.20
N ILE A 40 5.96 -1.15 -2.50
CA ILE A 40 4.64 -1.31 -3.09
C ILE A 40 4.73 -1.96 -4.46
N ASP A 41 3.84 -2.90 -4.73
CA ASP A 41 3.59 -3.44 -6.06
C ASP A 41 2.18 -3.03 -6.54
N GLY A 42 2.00 -2.97 -7.86
CA GLY A 42 0.75 -2.55 -8.50
C GLY A 42 0.67 -1.05 -8.85
N CYS A 43 1.78 -0.31 -8.73
CA CYS A 43 1.86 1.06 -9.21
C CYS A 43 1.91 1.11 -10.74
N LYS A 44 1.26 2.12 -11.34
CA LYS A 44 1.40 2.38 -12.77
C LYS A 44 2.87 2.63 -13.11
N ASP A 45 3.35 1.96 -14.16
CA ASP A 45 4.71 2.07 -14.68
C ASP A 45 5.83 1.69 -13.68
N ASN A 46 5.48 1.16 -12.49
CA ASN A 46 6.41 0.81 -11.42
C ASN A 46 7.40 1.94 -11.08
N VAL A 47 6.89 3.14 -10.80
CA VAL A 47 7.68 4.34 -10.43
C VAL A 47 7.17 5.08 -9.20
N ASP A 48 8.08 5.82 -8.54
CA ASP A 48 7.81 6.75 -7.43
C ASP A 48 7.72 8.19 -7.97
N PRO A 49 6.65 8.99 -7.71
CA PRO A 49 5.50 8.70 -6.85
C PRO A 49 4.53 7.68 -7.44
N CYS A 50 4.05 6.77 -6.60
CA CYS A 50 3.16 5.70 -7.01
C CYS A 50 1.80 6.24 -7.46
N VAL A 51 1.38 5.78 -8.64
CA VAL A 51 0.05 5.98 -9.17
C VAL A 51 -0.72 4.66 -9.03
N LEU A 52 -1.62 4.59 -8.06
CA LEU A 52 -2.53 3.48 -7.83
C LEU A 52 -3.59 3.44 -8.93
N VAL A 53 -3.75 2.27 -9.55
CA VAL A 53 -4.70 2.06 -10.66
C VAL A 53 -6.01 1.50 -10.14
N ARG A 54 -7.13 2.17 -10.43
CA ARG A 54 -8.46 1.67 -10.07
C ARG A 54 -8.77 0.29 -10.63
N GLY A 55 -9.52 -0.49 -9.87
CA GLY A 55 -9.90 -1.86 -10.19
C GLY A 55 -8.75 -2.86 -10.06
N LYS A 56 -7.57 -2.43 -9.59
CA LYS A 56 -6.43 -3.29 -9.28
C LYS A 56 -6.17 -3.33 -7.79
N THR A 57 -5.51 -4.40 -7.36
CA THR A 57 -4.97 -4.53 -6.00
C THR A 57 -3.51 -4.06 -6.01
N ALA A 58 -3.15 -3.23 -5.03
CA ALA A 58 -1.78 -2.88 -4.73
C ALA A 58 -1.31 -3.64 -3.49
N HIS A 59 -0.12 -4.22 -3.55
CA HIS A 59 0.49 -4.97 -2.46
C HIS A 59 1.50 -4.08 -1.74
N ILE A 60 1.29 -3.81 -0.46
CA ILE A 60 2.08 -2.85 0.32
C ILE A 60 2.85 -3.61 1.40
N GLU A 61 4.15 -3.31 1.54
CA GLU A 61 4.97 -3.81 2.64
C GLU A 61 5.65 -2.65 3.38
N VAL A 62 5.61 -2.67 4.71
CA VAL A 62 6.21 -1.66 5.58
C VAL A 62 7.10 -2.32 6.61
N ASP A 63 8.40 -2.01 6.55
CA ASP A 63 9.37 -2.52 7.52
C ASP A 63 9.56 -1.50 8.65
N PHE A 64 9.38 -1.92 9.90
CA PHE A 64 9.49 -1.06 11.07
C PHE A 64 10.06 -1.77 12.30
N VAL A 65 10.56 -0.99 13.25
CA VAL A 65 10.95 -1.47 14.59
C VAL A 65 9.86 -1.13 15.59
N ALA A 66 9.38 -2.13 16.32
CA ALA A 66 8.36 -1.92 17.35
C ALA A 66 8.92 -1.08 18.53
N PRO A 67 8.34 0.08 18.87
CA PRO A 67 8.84 0.94 19.95
C PRO A 67 8.47 0.44 21.36
N PHE A 68 7.47 -0.44 21.47
CA PHE A 68 6.96 -1.04 22.70
C PHE A 68 6.34 -2.42 22.40
N ASP A 69 6.10 -3.20 23.45
CA ASP A 69 5.34 -4.44 23.35
C ASP A 69 3.87 -4.13 23.07
N SER A 70 3.21 -4.89 22.19
CA SER A 70 1.78 -4.71 21.92
C SER A 70 1.10 -6.02 21.53
N ASN A 71 -0.03 -6.33 22.19
CA ASN A 71 -0.84 -7.50 21.85
C ASN A 71 -1.73 -7.26 20.63
N TYR A 72 -2.05 -6.01 20.34
CA TYR A 72 -2.95 -5.61 19.26
C TYR A 72 -2.35 -4.44 18.50
N VAL A 73 -2.50 -4.46 17.18
CA VAL A 73 -1.99 -3.42 16.28
C VAL A 73 -3.11 -3.02 15.35
N TYR A 74 -3.37 -1.72 15.27
CA TYR A 74 -4.41 -1.17 14.42
C TYR A 74 -3.82 -0.31 13.31
N ALA A 75 -4.14 -0.62 12.07
CA ALA A 75 -3.79 0.17 10.90
C ALA A 75 -4.84 1.24 10.63
N ASP A 76 -4.39 2.42 10.21
CA ASP A 76 -5.25 3.52 9.76
C ASP A 76 -4.61 4.28 8.60
N VAL A 77 -5.45 4.80 7.71
CA VAL A 77 -5.01 5.63 6.59
C VAL A 77 -5.84 6.91 6.57
N SER A 78 -5.16 8.05 6.58
CA SER A 78 -5.80 9.36 6.45
C SER A 78 -5.09 10.20 5.39
N ARG A 79 -5.81 11.12 4.75
CA ARG A 79 -5.20 12.03 3.78
C ARG A 79 -4.83 13.35 4.45
N GLN A 80 -3.61 13.82 4.23
CA GLN A 80 -3.21 15.18 4.59
C GLN A 80 -4.02 16.16 3.75
N SER A 81 -4.84 16.98 4.38
CA SER A 81 -5.70 17.95 3.70
C SER A 81 -5.55 19.32 4.35
N SER A 82 -5.45 20.37 3.53
CA SER A 82 -5.41 21.76 3.97
C SER A 82 -6.79 22.37 4.22
N THR A 83 -7.88 21.73 3.77
CA THR A 83 -9.23 22.35 3.80
C THR A 83 -10.37 21.48 4.34
N LEU A 84 -10.14 20.20 4.66
CA LEU A 84 -11.02 19.37 5.50
C LEU A 84 -10.35 18.00 5.63
N PRO A 85 -10.26 17.36 6.81
CA PRO A 85 -9.82 15.98 6.91
C PRO A 85 -10.86 15.10 6.21
N ILE A 86 -10.69 14.88 4.91
CA ILE A 86 -11.32 13.76 4.23
C ILE A 86 -10.53 12.56 4.71
N SER A 87 -10.88 12.08 5.90
CA SER A 87 -10.73 10.67 6.20
C SER A 87 -11.55 10.01 5.11
N LEU A 88 -10.89 9.49 4.07
CA LEU A 88 -11.58 8.53 3.22
C LEU A 88 -11.94 7.44 4.22
N PRO A 89 -13.22 7.22 4.53
CA PRO A 89 -13.57 5.93 5.07
C PRO A 89 -13.11 5.00 3.95
N LEU A 90 -12.04 4.26 4.19
CA LEU A 90 -11.78 3.06 3.43
C LEU A 90 -12.66 2.04 4.16
N PRO A 91 -13.96 1.89 3.80
CA PRO A 91 -14.86 0.99 4.52
C PRO A 91 -14.39 -0.46 4.51
N PHE A 92 -13.37 -0.76 3.70
CA PHE A 92 -12.74 -2.06 3.52
C PHE A 92 -11.33 -2.15 4.12
N LEU A 93 -10.84 -1.12 4.83
CA LEU A 93 -9.56 -1.26 5.53
C LEU A 93 -9.75 -2.23 6.69
N ASP A 94 -9.16 -3.41 6.58
CA ASP A 94 -9.03 -4.29 7.73
C ASP A 94 -8.05 -3.63 8.71
N ARG A 95 -8.61 -3.16 9.82
CA ARG A 95 -7.85 -2.36 10.79
C ARG A 95 -7.00 -3.25 11.68
N ASP A 96 -7.31 -4.54 11.84
CA ASP A 96 -6.52 -5.43 12.70
C ASP A 96 -5.26 -5.90 11.98
N ALA A 97 -4.18 -5.14 12.15
CA ALA A 97 -2.90 -5.42 11.50
C ALA A 97 -2.23 -6.72 12.00
N CYS A 98 -2.71 -7.33 13.08
CA CYS A 98 -2.22 -8.63 13.55
C CYS A 98 -2.84 -9.81 12.78
N ASN A 99 -3.94 -9.60 12.05
CA ASN A 99 -4.71 -10.68 11.45
C ASN A 99 -4.47 -10.75 9.93
N ASN A 100 -3.65 -11.71 9.48
CA ASN A 100 -3.33 -11.94 8.06
C ASN A 100 -2.59 -10.79 7.33
N HIS A 101 -1.92 -9.91 8.06
CA HIS A 101 -1.17 -8.76 7.51
C HIS A 101 0.34 -8.82 7.83
N GLY A 102 0.90 -10.03 7.89
CA GLY A 102 2.33 -10.27 8.13
C GLY A 102 2.81 -10.10 9.58
N LEU A 103 2.00 -9.51 10.47
CA LEU A 103 2.37 -9.32 11.87
C LEU A 103 1.92 -10.49 12.77
N ASN A 104 2.89 -11.15 13.40
CA ASN A 104 2.62 -12.14 14.44
C ASN A 104 2.61 -11.45 15.81
N CYS A 105 1.42 -11.09 16.28
CA CYS A 105 1.25 -10.50 17.60
C CYS A 105 1.30 -11.56 18.72
N PRO A 106 1.82 -11.22 19.92
CA PRO A 106 2.21 -9.88 20.36
C PRO A 106 3.55 -9.40 19.79
N LEU A 107 3.59 -8.12 19.39
CA LEU A 107 4.84 -7.45 19.04
C LEU A 107 5.73 -7.31 20.28
N LYS A 108 7.03 -7.37 20.07
CA LYS A 108 8.08 -7.19 21.08
C LYS A 108 8.92 -5.97 20.76
N LYS A 109 9.13 -5.13 21.77
CA LYS A 109 9.94 -3.91 21.67
C LYS A 109 11.32 -4.23 21.09
N GLY A 110 11.74 -3.39 20.13
CA GLY A 110 13.07 -3.46 19.51
C GLY A 110 13.20 -4.52 18.41
N GLN A 111 12.16 -5.32 18.15
CA GLN A 111 12.18 -6.27 17.03
C GLN A 111 11.72 -5.61 15.72
N ASN A 112 12.24 -6.12 14.61
CA ASN A 112 11.85 -5.73 13.26
C ASN A 112 10.63 -6.55 12.82
N TYR A 113 9.71 -5.88 12.16
CA TYR A 113 8.51 -6.49 11.58
C TYR A 113 8.26 -5.93 10.18
N THR A 114 7.61 -6.73 9.36
CA THR A 114 7.08 -6.33 8.05
C THR A 114 5.56 -6.42 8.12
N TYR A 115 4.90 -5.26 8.07
CA TYR A 115 3.45 -5.17 7.90
C TYR A 115 3.13 -5.28 6.42
N ILE A 116 2.19 -6.17 6.06
CA ILE A 116 1.80 -6.45 4.69
C ILE A 116 0.32 -6.10 4.53
N TYR A 117 -0.04 -5.39 3.46
CA TYR A 117 -1.44 -5.05 3.21
C TYR A 117 -1.76 -5.05 1.72
N ASP A 118 -2.79 -5.82 1.33
CA ASP A 118 -3.35 -5.82 -0.01
C ASP A 118 -4.51 -4.84 -0.11
N PHE A 119 -4.28 -3.73 -0.81
CA PHE A 119 -5.28 -2.67 -1.00
C PHE A 119 -5.95 -2.76 -2.38
N TYR A 120 -7.22 -3.17 -2.40
CA TYR A 120 -8.04 -3.05 -3.61
C TYR A 120 -8.47 -1.60 -3.84
N VAL A 121 -8.03 -1.03 -4.97
CA VAL A 121 -8.35 0.36 -5.35
C VAL A 121 -9.74 0.38 -5.98
N ASP A 122 -10.76 0.72 -5.20
CA ASP A 122 -12.15 0.72 -5.66
C ASP A 122 -12.33 1.60 -6.93
N PRO A 123 -12.94 1.06 -8.02
CA PRO A 123 -13.24 1.79 -9.25
C PRO A 123 -14.01 3.11 -9.10
N LEU A 124 -14.74 3.29 -8.00
CA LEU A 124 -15.53 4.49 -7.73
C LEU A 124 -14.73 5.59 -7.02
N LEU A 125 -13.49 5.32 -6.58
CA LEU A 125 -12.65 6.33 -5.92
C LEU A 125 -12.36 7.50 -6.87
N PRO A 126 -12.48 8.78 -6.46
CA PRO A 126 -12.19 9.92 -7.33
C PRO A 126 -10.71 9.99 -7.70
N SER A 127 -10.37 10.75 -8.76
CA SER A 127 -8.97 10.88 -9.17
C SER A 127 -8.33 11.95 -8.34
N VAL A 128 -7.46 11.54 -7.44
CA VAL A 128 -6.89 12.44 -6.44
C VAL A 128 -5.42 12.13 -6.24
N LYS A 129 -4.62 13.20 -6.33
CA LYS A 129 -3.23 13.22 -5.89
C LYS A 129 -3.16 13.83 -4.49
N GLY A 130 -2.40 13.23 -3.59
CA GLY A 130 -2.28 13.74 -2.23
C GLY A 130 -1.17 13.06 -1.43
N VAL A 131 -0.96 13.57 -0.22
CA VAL A 131 -0.12 12.92 0.77
C VAL A 131 -1.04 12.14 1.71
N TYR A 132 -0.73 10.86 1.93
CA TYR A 132 -1.49 9.98 2.81
C TYR A 132 -0.63 9.58 4.00
N HIS A 133 -1.22 9.63 5.19
CA HIS A 133 -0.63 9.16 6.42
C HIS A 133 -1.05 7.71 6.65
N PHE A 134 -0.09 6.81 6.66
CA PHE A 134 -0.26 5.43 7.09
C PHE A 134 0.20 5.31 8.53
N THR A 135 -0.69 4.87 9.42
CA THR A 135 -0.42 4.81 10.86
C THR A 135 -0.67 3.40 11.38
N LEU A 136 0.25 2.88 12.18
CA LEU A 136 0.05 1.71 13.02
C LEU A 136 -0.05 2.18 14.47
N THR A 137 -1.04 1.69 15.23
CA THR A 137 -1.28 2.08 16.62
C THR A 137 -1.52 0.88 17.51
N THR A 138 -1.31 1.03 18.82
CA THR A 138 -1.77 0.05 19.82
C THR A 138 -3.26 0.15 20.06
N PHE A 139 -3.80 -0.81 20.82
CA PHE A 139 -5.14 -0.70 21.42
C PHE A 139 -5.38 0.61 22.20
N TRP A 140 -4.35 1.18 22.81
CA TRP A 140 -4.44 2.42 23.57
C TRP A 140 -4.28 3.68 22.71
N GLY A 141 -4.10 3.54 21.39
CA GLY A 141 -3.91 4.65 20.47
C GLY A 141 -2.48 5.19 20.40
N TYR A 142 -1.51 4.60 21.12
CA TYR A 142 -0.10 4.97 20.96
C TYR A 142 0.41 4.55 19.58
N SER A 143 1.07 5.49 18.88
CA SER A 143 1.63 5.24 17.55
C SER A 143 2.84 4.31 17.60
N ILE A 144 2.77 3.23 16.84
CA ILE A 144 3.87 2.30 16.56
C ILE A 144 4.73 2.83 15.43
N GLY A 145 4.11 3.45 14.42
CA GLY A 145 4.79 4.01 13.27
C GLY A 145 3.81 4.86 12.48
N CYS A 146 4.32 5.94 11.90
CA CYS A 146 3.51 6.81 11.06
C CYS A 146 4.34 7.45 9.95
N ILE A 147 3.92 7.22 8.72
CA ILE A 147 4.61 7.71 7.52
C ILE A 147 3.65 8.47 6.61
N SER A 148 4.17 9.51 5.98
CA SER A 148 3.48 10.33 5.00
C SER A 148 4.01 10.01 3.61
N VAL A 149 3.12 9.57 2.72
CA VAL A 149 3.48 9.06 1.40
C VAL A 149 2.72 9.84 0.32
N PRO A 150 3.42 10.45 -0.65
CA PRO A 150 2.76 11.05 -1.81
C PRO A 150 2.24 9.95 -2.75
N LEU A 151 0.92 9.88 -2.92
CA LEU A 151 0.26 8.91 -3.78
C LEU A 151 -0.75 9.61 -4.71
N GLU A 152 -1.01 8.98 -5.84
CA GLU A 152 -2.08 9.35 -6.74
C GLU A 152 -2.98 8.16 -7.01
N VAL A 153 -4.30 8.37 -7.04
CA VAL A 153 -5.26 7.39 -7.55
C VAL A 153 -5.72 7.85 -8.92
N SER A 154 -5.52 7.03 -9.95
CA SER A 154 -5.96 7.33 -11.31
C SER A 154 -6.25 6.06 -12.14
N GLY A 155 -6.71 6.23 -13.39
CA GLY A 155 -7.09 5.13 -14.28
C GLY A 155 -8.40 4.45 -13.90
N GLY A 156 -8.96 3.59 -14.76
CA GLY A 156 -10.13 2.74 -14.48
C GLY A 156 -11.48 3.44 -14.27
N PHE A 157 -12.03 4.01 -15.35
CA PHE A 157 -13.48 4.08 -15.62
C PHE A 157 -13.72 4.41 -17.10
N SER A 158 -13.88 3.40 -17.96
CA SER A 158 -14.33 3.57 -19.35
C SER A 158 -15.81 3.14 -19.45
N ILE A 159 -16.73 3.99 -18.99
CA ILE A 159 -18.16 3.84 -19.30
C ILE A 159 -18.55 4.46 -20.65
N PHE A 160 -17.68 5.25 -21.28
CA PHE A 160 -17.86 5.71 -22.66
C PHE A 160 -17.01 4.89 -23.63
N GLY A 161 -17.26 3.58 -23.65
CA GLY A 161 -16.73 2.63 -24.63
C GLY A 161 -17.73 2.23 -25.71
N ASN A 162 -18.78 3.03 -25.94
CA ASN A 162 -19.69 2.94 -27.08
C ASN A 162 -20.28 4.34 -27.34
N ARG A 163 -19.50 5.22 -27.98
CA ARG A 163 -20.09 6.25 -28.84
C ARG A 163 -19.76 5.82 -30.26
N LEU A 164 -20.81 5.37 -30.94
CA LEU A 164 -20.85 4.97 -32.33
C LEU A 164 -19.96 5.91 -33.16
N ALA A 165 -18.94 5.35 -33.80
CA ALA A 165 -18.53 5.88 -35.10
C ALA A 165 -19.70 5.57 -36.05
N ILE A 166 -20.48 6.59 -36.37
CA ILE A 166 -21.22 6.63 -37.63
C ILE A 166 -20.51 7.68 -38.45
N ASP A 167 -20.12 7.24 -39.64
CA ASP A 167 -19.52 8.01 -40.73
C ASP A 167 -20.28 9.31 -41.04
#